data_AF-E8TGI9-F1
#
_entry.id   AF-E8TGI9-F1
#
_cell.length_a   1.000
_cell.length_b   1.000
_cell.length_c   1.000
_cell.angle_alpha   90.00
_cell.angle_beta   90.00
_cell.angle_gamma   90.00
#
_symmetry.space_group_name_H-M   'P 1'
#
loop_
_entity.id
_entity.type
_entity.pdbx_description
1 polymer ?
#
loop_
_entity_poly.entity_id
_entity_poly.type
_entity_poly.pdbx_seq_one_letter_code
_entity_poly.pdbx_strand_id
1 'polypeptide(L)'
;MTKTAVRMRRGQGPVGKRTRTHPKLAEKLQMRRLARINAVLQRAEESGLRAEKDGRIAGRVSADLIKRAKARTGLTSDTELVEFALANVALEDNFAETFRKTRGTVDPTLKLGF
;
A
#
# COMPACT_ATOMS: atom_id res chain seq x y z
N MET A 1 50.51 -33.12 48.58
CA MET A 1 49.48 -33.04 49.65
C MET A 1 49.09 -31.57 49.70
N THR A 2 47.89 -31.09 49.34
CA THR A 2 46.54 -31.44 49.81
C THR A 2 45.48 -30.84 48.86
N LYS A 3 44.39 -31.61 48.66
CA LYS A 3 42.98 -31.30 48.26
C LYS A 3 42.62 -29.83 47.91
N THR A 4 41.74 -29.57 46.94
CA THR A 4 40.27 -29.67 47.13
C THR A 4 39.51 -29.52 45.81
N ALA A 5 38.45 -30.31 45.65
CA ALA A 5 37.52 -30.36 44.52
C ALA A 5 36.24 -29.55 44.77
N VAL A 6 35.62 -28.94 43.74
CA VAL A 6 34.16 -28.63 43.61
C VAL A 6 33.85 -28.41 42.12
N ARG A 7 33.23 -29.36 41.40
CA ARG A 7 31.78 -29.51 41.08
C ARG A 7 31.17 -28.47 40.10
N MET A 8 31.02 -28.90 38.83
CA MET A 8 29.80 -28.90 37.98
C MET A 8 28.67 -27.85 38.21
N ARG A 9 28.35 -27.02 37.19
CA ARG A 9 27.21 -27.16 36.22
C ARG A 9 26.72 -25.82 35.61
N ARG A 10 26.32 -25.93 34.34
CA ARG A 10 25.24 -25.21 33.60
C ARG A 10 25.41 -23.73 33.22
N GLY A 11 25.64 -23.55 31.91
CA GLY A 11 24.61 -22.99 31.01
C GLY A 11 24.64 -21.48 30.80
N GLN A 12 24.97 -21.07 29.56
CA GLN A 12 24.33 -19.94 28.86
C GLN A 12 24.89 -19.86 27.44
N GLY A 13 24.13 -20.36 26.46
CA GLY A 13 24.28 -19.89 25.08
C GLY A 13 23.76 -18.45 25.02
N PRO A 14 24.40 -17.53 24.27
CA PRO A 14 23.89 -16.18 24.18
C PRO A 14 22.59 -16.19 23.36
N VAL A 15 21.47 -15.94 24.03
CA VAL A 15 20.20 -15.53 23.41
C VAL A 15 20.42 -14.12 22.85
N GLY A 16 20.89 -14.05 21.62
CA GLY A 16 20.97 -12.83 20.84
C GLY A 16 19.58 -12.28 20.59
N LYS A 17 19.30 -11.14 21.22
CA LYS A 17 18.04 -10.39 21.17
C LYS A 17 17.59 -10.22 19.71
N ARG A 18 16.40 -10.73 19.35
CA ARG A 18 15.72 -10.36 18.11
C ARG A 18 15.40 -8.87 18.18
N THR A 19 16.27 -8.04 17.61
CA THR A 19 15.98 -6.62 17.38
C THR A 19 14.83 -6.53 16.40
N ARG A 20 13.63 -6.17 16.90
CA ARG A 20 12.54 -5.74 16.03
C ARG A 20 12.97 -4.41 15.41
N THR A 21 13.51 -4.47 14.20
CA THR A 21 13.81 -3.27 13.42
C THR A 21 12.49 -2.63 13.06
N HIS A 22 12.15 -1.51 13.70
CA HIS A 22 11.00 -0.72 13.28
C HIS A 22 11.32 -0.15 11.88
N PRO A 23 10.46 -0.38 10.87
CA PRO A 23 10.71 0.14 9.53
C PRO A 23 10.79 1.67 9.61
N LYS A 24 11.75 2.24 8.88
CA LYS A 24 11.94 3.69 8.83
C LYS A 24 10.64 4.35 8.34
N LEU A 25 10.33 5.56 8.79
CA LEU A 25 9.09 6.27 8.42
C LEU A 25 8.85 6.30 6.89
N ALA A 26 9.91 6.48 6.11
CA ALA A 26 9.88 6.44 4.65
C ALA A 26 9.40 5.09 4.09
N GLU A 27 9.88 3.99 4.67
CA GLU A 27 9.51 2.63 4.29
C GLU A 27 8.04 2.35 4.60
N LYS A 28 7.56 2.78 5.78
CA LYS A 28 6.15 2.66 6.16
C LYS A 28 5.23 3.45 5.21
N LEU A 29 5.65 4.64 4.78
CA LEU A 29 4.92 5.45 3.79
C LEU A 29 4.91 4.78 2.41
N GLN A 30 6.02 4.18 1.99
CA GLN A 30 6.08 3.40 0.76
C GLN A 30 5.15 2.19 0.81
N MET A 31 5.17 1.41 1.89
CA MET A 31 4.26 0.27 2.08
C MET A 31 2.79 0.68 2.00
N ARG A 32 2.41 1.78 2.68
CA ARG A 32 1.04 2.32 2.60
C ARG A 32 0.65 2.68 1.17
N ARG A 33 1.59 3.22 0.40
CA ARG A 33 1.34 3.59 -0.99
C ARG A 33 1.15 2.36 -1.87
N LEU A 34 2.00 1.35 -1.74
CA LEU A 34 1.86 0.08 -2.46
C LEU A 34 0.53 -0.61 -2.12
N ALA A 35 0.17 -0.64 -0.84
CA ALA A 35 -1.12 -1.18 -0.40
C ALA A 35 -2.30 -0.45 -1.05
N ARG A 36 -2.24 0.88 -1.17
CA ARG A 36 -3.28 1.65 -1.88
C ARG A 36 -3.38 1.28 -3.35
N ILE A 37 -2.25 1.11 -4.03
CA ILE A 37 -2.24 0.80 -5.46
C ILE A 37 -2.82 -0.58 -5.71
N ASN A 38 -2.40 -1.56 -4.91
CA ASN A 38 -2.94 -2.91 -4.96
C ASN A 38 -4.43 -2.92 -4.65
N ALA A 39 -4.90 -2.12 -3.69
CA ALA A 39 -6.32 -2.03 -3.36
C ALA A 39 -7.16 -1.49 -4.54
N VAL A 40 -6.65 -0.53 -5.30
CA VAL A 40 -7.34 -0.02 -6.50
C VAL A 40 -7.40 -1.09 -7.58
N LEU A 41 -6.28 -1.75 -7.87
CA LEU A 41 -6.23 -2.80 -8.90
C LEU A 41 -7.13 -3.99 -8.52
N GLN A 42 -7.11 -4.38 -7.24
CA GLN A 42 -7.96 -5.45 -6.72
C GLN A 42 -9.45 -5.10 -6.83
N ARG A 43 -9.85 -3.87 -6.51
CA ARG A 43 -11.25 -3.43 -6.69
C ARG A 43 -11.66 -3.41 -8.15
N ALA A 44 -10.76 -3.01 -9.05
CA ALA A 44 -11.03 -3.04 -10.47
C ALA A 44 -11.24 -4.47 -10.98
N GLU A 45 -10.46 -5.42 -10.45
CA GLU A 45 -10.62 -6.86 -10.69
C GLU A 45 -11.99 -7.35 -10.20
N GLU A 46 -12.33 -7.06 -8.95
CA GLU A 46 -13.60 -7.45 -8.32
C GLU A 46 -14.82 -6.84 -9.03
N SER A 47 -14.64 -5.67 -9.65
CA SER A 47 -15.67 -4.99 -10.46
C SER A 47 -15.71 -5.46 -11.91
N GLY A 48 -14.88 -6.42 -12.30
CA GLY A 48 -14.81 -6.96 -13.68
C GLY A 48 -14.13 -6.04 -14.70
N LEU A 49 -13.58 -4.90 -14.27
CA LEU A 49 -12.99 -3.89 -15.16
C LEU A 49 -11.61 -4.29 -15.75
N ARG A 50 -11.07 -5.43 -15.32
CA ARG A 50 -9.77 -5.96 -15.78
C ARG A 50 -9.86 -7.39 -16.32
N ALA A 51 -11.07 -7.92 -16.50
CA ALA A 51 -11.30 -9.30 -16.92
C ALA A 51 -10.72 -9.60 -18.31
N GLU A 52 -10.98 -8.72 -19.29
CA GLU A 52 -10.46 -8.85 -20.66
C GLU A 52 -9.54 -7.67 -21.00
N LYS A 53 -8.46 -7.95 -21.75
CA LYS A 53 -7.43 -6.97 -22.16
C LYS A 53 -7.43 -6.76 -23.68
N ASP A 54 -8.60 -6.58 -24.25
CA ASP A 54 -8.86 -6.46 -25.70
C ASP A 54 -8.83 -5.00 -26.19
N GLY A 55 -9.11 -4.05 -25.30
CA GLY A 55 -9.07 -2.61 -25.59
C GLY A 55 -7.66 -2.06 -25.80
N ARG A 56 -7.47 -1.26 -26.85
CA ARG A 56 -6.22 -0.54 -27.13
C ARG A 56 -6.35 0.94 -26.83
N ILE A 57 -5.40 1.49 -26.07
CA ILE A 57 -5.23 2.92 -25.85
C ILE A 57 -3.86 3.35 -26.39
N ALA A 58 -3.84 4.38 -27.23
CA ALA A 58 -2.63 4.95 -27.79
C ALA A 58 -2.67 6.49 -27.70
N GLY A 59 -1.54 7.11 -27.38
CA GLY A 59 -1.44 8.57 -27.27
C GLY A 59 -0.01 9.02 -26.95
N ARG A 60 0.31 10.27 -27.28
CA ARG A 60 1.59 10.88 -26.92
C ARG A 60 1.51 11.47 -25.52
N VAL A 61 2.47 11.14 -24.68
CA VAL A 61 2.55 11.60 -23.29
C VAL A 61 3.99 12.00 -23.00
N SER A 62 4.19 13.03 -22.16
CA SER A 62 5.53 13.46 -21.75
C SER A 62 6.28 12.33 -21.03
N ALA A 63 7.54 12.10 -21.42
CA ALA A 63 8.40 11.11 -20.78
C ALA A 63 8.64 11.40 -19.28
N ASP A 64 8.74 12.68 -18.92
CA ASP A 64 8.88 13.10 -17.52
C ASP A 64 7.64 12.78 -16.69
N LEU A 65 6.45 12.87 -17.30
CA LEU A 65 5.20 12.49 -16.65
C LEU A 65 5.18 10.98 -16.38
N ILE A 66 5.54 10.15 -17.36
CA ILE A 66 5.63 8.69 -17.21
C ILE A 66 6.62 8.34 -16.10
N LYS A 67 7.83 8.92 -16.13
CA LYS A 67 8.87 8.67 -15.12
C LYS A 67 8.39 9.01 -13.72
N ARG A 68 7.79 10.18 -13.53
CA ARG A 68 7.26 10.61 -12.22
C ARG A 68 6.09 9.73 -11.77
N ALA A 69 5.22 9.32 -12.68
CA ALA A 69 4.09 8.46 -12.37
C ALA A 69 4.55 7.06 -11.95
N LYS A 70 5.51 6.46 -12.66
CA LYS A 70 6.15 5.19 -12.26
C LYS A 70 6.87 5.30 -10.92
N ALA A 71 7.67 6.35 -10.70
CA ALA A 71 8.32 6.57 -9.41
C ALA A 71 7.31 6.77 -8.27
N ARG A 72 6.17 7.43 -8.56
CA ARG A 72 5.11 7.62 -7.57
C ARG A 72 4.40 6.33 -7.25
N THR A 73 4.12 5.49 -8.25
CA THR A 73 3.31 4.27 -8.11
C THR A 73 4.11 3.01 -7.79
N GLY A 74 5.40 2.98 -8.12
CA GLY A 74 6.19 1.75 -8.10
C GLY A 74 5.90 0.81 -9.27
N LEU A 75 5.00 1.17 -10.18
CA LEU A 75 4.71 0.40 -11.38
C LEU A 75 5.83 0.55 -12.40
N THR A 76 6.23 -0.56 -13.02
CA THR A 76 7.31 -0.60 -14.02
C THR A 76 6.77 -0.67 -15.44
N SER A 77 5.60 -1.29 -15.62
CA SER A 77 4.90 -1.43 -16.90
C SER A 77 4.08 -0.18 -17.24
N ASP A 78 4.19 0.29 -18.48
CA ASP A 78 3.33 1.36 -18.99
C ASP A 78 1.87 0.91 -19.06
N THR A 79 1.62 -0.35 -19.42
CA THR A 79 0.28 -0.93 -19.46
C THR A 79 -0.34 -0.95 -18.06
N GLU A 80 0.39 -1.41 -17.04
CA GLU A 80 -0.13 -1.39 -15.66
C GLU A 80 -0.36 0.03 -15.16
N LEU A 81 0.51 0.97 -15.53
CA LEU A 81 0.34 2.37 -15.17
C LEU A 81 -0.94 2.95 -15.78
N VAL A 82 -1.25 2.61 -17.03
CA VAL A 82 -2.49 3.00 -17.71
C VAL A 82 -3.70 2.31 -17.07
N GLU A 83 -3.65 1.00 -16.84
CA GLU A 83 -4.72 0.25 -16.16
C GLU A 83 -5.04 0.86 -14.79
N PHE A 84 -4.01 1.14 -13.98
CA PHE A 84 -4.18 1.78 -12.67
C PHE A 84 -4.80 3.17 -12.78
N ALA A 85 -4.36 3.99 -13.75
CA ALA A 85 -4.91 5.32 -13.94
C ALA A 85 -6.41 5.26 -14.31
N LEU A 86 -6.78 4.37 -15.25
CA LEU A 86 -8.16 4.17 -15.67
C LEU A 86 -9.02 3.59 -14.55
N ALA A 87 -8.51 2.61 -13.80
CA ALA A 87 -9.18 2.05 -12.63
C ALA A 87 -9.51 3.12 -11.59
N ASN A 88 -8.58 4.05 -11.29
CA ASN A 88 -8.89 5.14 -10.36
C ASN A 88 -10.02 6.03 -10.85
N VAL A 89 -10.08 6.33 -12.15
CA VAL A 89 -11.14 7.17 -12.73
C VAL A 89 -12.47 6.42 -12.78
N ALA A 90 -12.46 5.14 -13.14
CA ALA A 90 -13.66 4.32 -13.26
C ALA A 90 -14.27 3.93 -11.90
N LEU A 91 -13.43 3.76 -10.87
CA LEU A 91 -13.85 3.45 -9.50
C LEU A 91 -14.07 4.70 -8.64
N GLU A 92 -13.82 5.89 -9.16
CA GLU A 92 -14.05 7.13 -8.42
C GLU A 92 -15.53 7.16 -8.03
N ASP A 93 -15.80 7.15 -6.73
CA ASP A 93 -17.15 7.35 -6.23
C ASP A 93 -17.55 8.82 -6.45
N ASN A 94 -18.85 9.13 -6.38
CA ASN A 94 -19.33 10.51 -6.41
C ASN A 94 -18.84 11.35 -5.19
N PHE A 95 -17.72 11.00 -4.55
CA PHE A 95 -17.14 11.67 -3.41
C PHE A 95 -16.94 13.16 -3.67
N ALA A 96 -16.31 13.55 -4.78
CA ALA A 96 -16.05 14.97 -5.03
C ALA A 96 -17.36 15.78 -5.14
N GLU A 97 -18.37 15.21 -5.79
CA GLU A 97 -19.70 15.81 -5.91
C GLU A 97 -20.43 15.84 -4.56
N THR A 98 -20.48 14.70 -3.88
CA THR A 98 -21.15 14.52 -2.59
C THR A 98 -20.51 15.42 -1.54
N PHE A 99 -19.18 15.48 -1.46
CA PHE A 99 -18.45 16.36 -0.55
C PHE A 99 -18.77 17.84 -0.78
N ARG A 100 -18.88 18.26 -2.05
CA ARG A 100 -19.31 19.63 -2.39
C ARG A 100 -20.75 19.90 -1.95
N LYS A 101 -21.66 18.93 -2.16
CA LYS A 101 -23.07 19.03 -1.76
C LYS A 101 -23.23 19.05 -0.24
N THR A 102 -22.54 18.18 0.47
CA THR A 102 -22.64 18.05 1.92
C THR A 102 -21.88 19.15 2.66
N ARG A 103 -20.93 19.86 2.03
CA ARG A 103 -20.16 20.96 2.64
C ARG A 103 -19.51 20.58 3.97
N GLY A 104 -19.14 19.31 4.13
CA GLY A 104 -18.58 18.78 5.38
C GLY A 104 -19.60 18.56 6.49
N THR A 105 -20.90 18.71 6.21
CA THR A 105 -21.98 18.32 7.11
C THR A 105 -22.32 16.84 6.93
N VAL A 106 -22.83 16.23 8.00
CA VAL A 106 -23.46 14.90 7.98
C VAL A 106 -24.90 15.07 8.44
N ASP A 107 -25.79 14.16 8.04
CA ASP A 107 -27.16 14.16 8.52
C ASP A 107 -27.16 14.11 10.07
N PRO A 108 -27.78 15.08 10.76
CA PRO A 108 -27.79 15.13 12.23
C PRO A 108 -28.45 13.92 12.88
N THR A 109 -29.31 13.21 12.15
CA THR A 109 -29.99 12.00 12.62
C THR A 109 -29.18 10.73 12.42
N LEU A 110 -28.05 10.81 11.69
CA LEU A 110 -27.15 9.71 11.44
C LEU A 110 -26.50 9.26 12.75
N LYS A 111 -26.81 8.03 13.18
CA LYS A 111 -26.17 7.42 14.35
C LYS A 111 -24.76 6.96 13.99
N LEU A 112 -23.79 7.84 14.26
CA LEU A 112 -22.38 7.49 14.24
C LEU A 112 -22.08 6.73 15.53
N GLY A 113 -21.78 5.43 15.42
CA GLY A 113 -21.54 4.56 16.57
C GLY A 113 -20.30 5.01 17.35
N PHE A 114 -20.52 5.77 18.41
CA PHE A 114 -19.54 6.17 19.41
C PHE A 114 -20.06 5.82 20.81
#